data_AF-A0A7J8B0P6-F1
#
_entry.id   AF-A0A7J8B0P6-F1
#
_cell.length_a   1.000
_cell.length_b   1.000
_cell.length_c   1.000
_cell.angle_alpha   90.00
_cell.angle_beta   90.00
_cell.angle_gamma   90.00
#
_symmetry.space_group_name_H-M   'P 1'
#
loop_
_entity.id
_entity.type
_entity.pdbx_description
1 polymer ?
#
loop_
_entity_poly.entity_id
_entity_poly.type
_entity_poly.pdbx_seq_one_letter_code
_entity_poly.pdbx_strand_id
1 'polypeptide(L)'
;MKKHLLFWGVLAIFVKAVLVTAQDEDEGTVLANNKCKCVQVNSRVYPSPDDPSEDIVERNIRIIVPINNRENISDPTSPLRTKFVYNLSDVCKKCDTTEVELGNQVFTATQSNICDEDNETCYAYDRNKCYTNKVPFSYGGKTVMVETALTPESCYPD
;
A
#
# COMPACT_ATOMS: atom_id res chain seq x y z
N MET A 1 -17.55 29.27 46.06
CA MET A 1 -16.22 28.82 45.60
C MET A 1 -16.22 27.40 45.01
N LYS A 2 -17.02 26.43 45.51
CA LYS A 2 -17.06 25.04 44.99
C LYS A 2 -17.58 24.86 43.54
N LYS A 3 -18.52 25.69 43.08
CA LYS A 3 -19.12 25.57 41.74
C LYS A 3 -18.19 25.98 40.59
N HIS A 4 -17.33 26.99 40.80
CA HIS A 4 -16.35 27.43 39.80
C HIS A 4 -15.21 26.42 39.59
N LEU A 5 -14.76 25.75 40.66
CA LEU A 5 -13.75 24.69 40.58
C LEU A 5 -14.23 23.47 39.79
N LEU A 6 -15.49 23.07 39.96
CA LEU A 6 -16.10 22.00 39.17
C LEU A 6 -16.25 22.40 37.70
N PHE A 7 -16.67 23.64 37.42
CA PHE A 7 -16.77 24.14 36.05
C PHE A 7 -15.41 24.18 35.35
N TRP A 8 -14.33 24.56 36.05
CA TRP A 8 -12.98 24.57 35.48
C TRP A 8 -12.42 23.16 35.27
N GLY A 9 -12.68 22.23 36.19
CA GLY A 9 -12.33 20.82 36.01
C GLY A 9 -13.01 20.22 34.79
N VAL A 10 -14.31 20.48 34.59
CA VAL A 10 -15.06 20.01 33.42
C VAL A 10 -14.57 20.68 32.14
N LEU A 11 -14.33 21.99 32.14
CA LEU A 11 -13.80 22.71 30.98
C LEU A 11 -12.42 22.17 30.56
N ALA A 12 -11.53 21.89 31.52
CA ALA A 12 -10.22 21.33 31.24
C ALA A 12 -10.31 19.93 30.61
N ILE A 13 -11.28 19.10 31.03
CA ILE A 13 -11.53 17.79 30.44
C ILE A 13 -12.04 17.94 28.99
N PHE A 14 -12.98 18.86 28.74
CA PHE A 14 -13.47 19.12 27.38
C PHE A 14 -12.38 19.67 26.46
N VAL A 15 -11.55 20.59 26.94
CA VAL A 15 -10.42 21.12 26.16
C VAL A 15 -9.42 20.01 25.84
N LYS A 16 -9.10 19.12 26.80
CA LYS A 16 -8.22 17.98 26.53
C LYS A 16 -8.85 16.95 25.58
N ALA A 17 -10.15 16.70 25.69
CA ALA A 17 -10.84 15.79 24.78
C ALA A 17 -10.82 16.31 23.34
N VAL A 18 -11.08 17.60 23.13
CA VAL A 18 -11.01 18.24 21.80
C VAL A 18 -9.59 18.24 21.24
N LEU A 19 -8.57 18.46 22.08
CA LEU A 19 -7.17 18.45 21.66
C LEU A 19 -6.68 17.04 21.27
N VAL A 20 -7.18 15.99 21.94
CA VAL A 20 -6.83 14.60 21.63
C VAL A 20 -7.51 14.13 20.34
N THR A 21 -8.75 14.56 20.08
CA THR A 21 -9.44 14.22 18.81
C THR A 21 -8.89 14.95 17.58
N ALA A 22 -8.14 16.04 17.78
CA ALA A 22 -7.50 16.77 16.68
C ALA A 22 -6.11 16.23 16.30
N GLN A 23 -5.52 15.32 17.08
CA GLN A 23 -4.19 14.75 16.81
C GLN A 23 -4.20 13.59 15.81
N ASP A 24 -5.36 13.03 15.47
CA ASP A 24 -5.48 11.96 14.46
C ASP A 24 -5.41 12.48 13.00
N GLU A 25 -5.24 13.79 12.79
CA GLU A 25 -5.21 14.42 11.45
C GLU A 25 -3.82 14.44 10.77
N ASP A 26 -2.79 13.88 11.39
CA ASP A 26 -1.41 13.97 10.86
C ASP A 26 -1.07 12.96 9.75
N GLU A 27 -1.91 11.94 9.53
CA GLU A 27 -1.75 11.01 8.40
C GLU A 27 -2.68 11.42 7.25
N GLY A 28 -2.17 12.23 6.32
CA GLY A 28 -2.89 12.63 5.11
C GLY A 28 -3.46 11.44 4.30
N THR A 29 -4.42 11.71 3.41
CA THR A 29 -5.13 10.68 2.64
C THR A 29 -4.19 9.82 1.79
N VAL A 30 -4.33 8.50 1.88
CA VAL A 30 -3.59 7.55 1.04
C VAL A 30 -4.12 7.60 -0.39
N LEU A 31 -3.27 8.00 -1.35
CA LEU A 31 -3.60 8.04 -2.77
C LEU A 31 -3.29 6.71 -3.48
N ALA A 32 -2.18 6.08 -3.10
CA ALA A 32 -1.74 4.82 -3.69
C ALA A 32 -0.99 3.97 -2.65
N ASN A 33 -1.24 2.66 -2.67
CA ASN A 33 -0.54 1.68 -1.85
C ASN A 33 -0.19 0.46 -2.72
N ASN A 34 0.97 0.53 -3.38
CA ASN A 34 1.44 -0.52 -4.27
C ASN A 34 2.29 -1.52 -3.48
N LYS A 35 1.73 -2.71 -3.23
CA LYS A 35 2.40 -3.80 -2.50
C LYS A 35 3.52 -4.46 -3.31
N CYS A 36 3.37 -4.54 -4.64
CA CYS A 36 4.30 -5.19 -5.56
C CYS A 36 5.67 -4.47 -5.58
N LYS A 37 5.67 -3.14 -5.58
CA LYS A 37 6.86 -2.27 -5.55
C LYS A 37 7.15 -1.67 -4.16
N CYS A 38 6.33 -1.97 -3.15
CA CYS A 38 6.38 -1.38 -1.80
C CYS A 38 6.46 0.15 -1.80
N VAL A 39 5.52 0.80 -2.50
CA VAL A 39 5.40 2.27 -2.55
C VAL A 39 4.07 2.71 -1.95
N GLN A 40 4.12 3.68 -1.04
CA GLN A 40 2.96 4.35 -0.49
C GLN A 40 3.02 5.84 -0.81
N VAL A 41 1.93 6.37 -1.36
CA VAL A 41 1.78 7.79 -1.68
C VAL A 41 0.62 8.35 -0.88
N ASN A 42 0.90 9.32 -0.03
CA ASN A 42 -0.09 10.04 0.76
C ASN A 42 -0.13 11.50 0.31
N SER A 43 -1.26 12.16 0.52
CA SER A 43 -1.43 13.59 0.22
C SER A 43 -2.12 14.30 1.37
N ARG A 44 -1.68 15.51 1.68
CA ARG A 44 -2.29 16.39 2.67
C ARG A 44 -2.48 17.76 2.04
N VAL A 45 -3.62 18.39 2.31
CA VAL A 45 -3.87 19.78 1.92
C VAL A 45 -4.03 20.57 3.20
N TYR A 46 -3.30 21.68 3.35
CA TYR A 46 -3.43 22.56 4.50
C TYR A 46 -3.20 24.02 4.07
N PRO A 47 -3.77 25.00 4.78
CA PRO A 47 -3.63 26.42 4.45
C PRO A 47 -2.18 26.88 4.60
N SER A 48 -1.72 27.77 3.73
CA SER A 48 -0.38 28.36 3.86
C SER A 48 -0.29 29.19 5.15
N PRO A 49 0.77 29.01 5.97
CA PRO A 49 0.96 29.82 7.17
C PRO A 49 1.29 31.29 6.84
N ASP A 50 1.78 31.55 5.63
CA ASP A 50 2.26 32.87 5.20
C ASP A 50 1.19 33.68 4.43
N ASP A 51 0.32 32.99 3.67
CA ASP A 51 -0.75 33.63 2.88
C ASP A 51 -2.09 32.89 3.06
N PRO A 52 -3.12 33.51 3.68
CA PRO A 52 -4.42 32.87 3.90
C PRO A 52 -5.24 32.68 2.61
N SER A 53 -4.79 33.18 1.47
CA SER A 53 -5.42 32.97 0.16
C SER A 53 -4.86 31.77 -0.62
N GLU A 54 -3.80 31.14 -0.10
CA GLU A 54 -3.12 30.00 -0.73
C GLU A 54 -3.21 28.73 0.12
N ASP A 55 -3.38 27.59 -0.54
CA ASP A 55 -3.31 26.26 0.08
C ASP A 55 -2.05 25.52 -0.38
N ILE A 56 -1.43 24.77 0.54
CA ILE A 56 -0.28 23.91 0.27
C ILE A 56 -0.78 22.47 0.10
N VAL A 57 -0.44 21.88 -1.04
CA VAL A 57 -0.70 20.45 -1.33
C VAL A 57 0.58 19.67 -1.17
N GLU A 58 0.72 19.00 -0.04
CA GLU A 58 1.86 18.14 0.27
C GLU A 58 1.62 16.72 -0.25
N ARG A 59 2.65 16.14 -0.88
CA ARG A 59 2.65 14.74 -1.34
C ARG A 59 3.82 13.98 -0.74
N ASN A 60 3.50 13.03 0.14
CA ASN A 60 4.48 12.19 0.80
C ASN A 60 4.61 10.85 0.08
N ILE A 61 5.81 10.52 -0.39
CA ILE A 61 6.10 9.28 -1.10
C ILE A 61 7.08 8.46 -0.26
N ARG A 62 6.62 7.30 0.21
CA ARG A 62 7.44 6.33 0.94
C ARG A 62 7.75 5.14 0.05
N ILE A 63 9.04 4.83 -0.11
CA ILE A 63 9.52 3.69 -0.89
C ILE A 63 10.35 2.79 0.04
N ILE A 64 10.05 1.49 0.05
CA ILE A 64 10.88 0.49 0.74
C ILE A 64 11.65 -0.31 -0.32
N VAL A 65 12.98 -0.23 -0.26
CA VAL A 65 13.87 -0.91 -1.22
C VAL A 65 14.33 -2.26 -0.65
N PRO A 66 13.93 -3.40 -1.25
CA PRO A 66 14.33 -4.72 -0.77
C PRO A 66 15.72 -5.10 -1.31
N ILE A 67 16.76 -4.84 -0.52
CA ILE A 67 18.17 -4.99 -0.90
C ILE A 67 18.61 -6.42 -1.22
N ASN A 68 17.87 -7.44 -0.76
CA ASN A 68 18.22 -8.86 -0.95
C ASN A 68 17.28 -9.60 -1.90
N ASN A 69 16.35 -8.90 -2.54
CA ASN A 69 15.41 -9.54 -3.45
C ASN A 69 16.02 -9.77 -4.83
N ARG A 70 15.51 -10.79 -5.52
CA ARG A 70 15.96 -11.18 -6.85
C ARG A 70 15.29 -10.34 -7.93
N GLU A 71 15.83 -10.36 -9.15
CA GLU A 71 15.19 -9.72 -10.30
C GLU A 71 13.82 -10.34 -10.60
N ASN A 72 13.74 -11.68 -10.60
CA ASN A 72 12.50 -12.42 -10.62
C ASN A 72 12.25 -13.04 -9.24
N ILE A 73 11.34 -12.46 -8.46
CA ILE A 73 11.09 -12.92 -7.09
C ILE A 73 10.52 -14.36 -7.03
N SER A 74 9.92 -14.86 -8.10
CA SER A 74 9.44 -16.25 -8.16
C SER A 74 10.56 -17.25 -8.50
N ASP A 75 11.68 -16.77 -9.06
CA ASP A 75 12.84 -17.59 -9.41
C ASP A 75 14.02 -17.30 -8.47
N PRO A 76 14.29 -18.18 -7.49
CA PRO A 76 15.37 -17.98 -6.54
C PRO A 76 16.77 -18.07 -7.17
N THR A 77 16.89 -18.54 -8.41
CA THR A 77 18.16 -18.61 -9.14
C THR A 77 18.50 -17.31 -9.87
N SER A 78 17.54 -16.40 -10.02
CA SER A 78 17.75 -15.10 -10.65
C SER A 78 18.71 -14.22 -9.83
N PRO A 79 19.47 -13.31 -10.49
CA PRO A 79 20.44 -12.47 -9.80
C PRO A 79 19.77 -11.51 -8.82
N LEU A 80 20.55 -10.95 -7.90
CA LEU A 80 20.06 -9.90 -6.99
C LEU A 80 19.70 -8.65 -7.80
N ARG A 81 18.56 -8.06 -7.49
CA ARG A 81 18.11 -6.82 -8.12
C ARG A 81 18.92 -5.65 -7.57
N THR A 82 19.57 -4.91 -8.46
CA THR A 82 20.36 -3.71 -8.10
C THR A 82 19.75 -2.40 -8.61
N LYS A 83 18.81 -2.49 -9.56
CA LYS A 83 18.12 -1.34 -10.16
C LYS A 83 16.63 -1.37 -9.85
N PHE A 84 16.12 -0.27 -9.30
CA PHE A 84 14.72 -0.07 -8.94
C PHE A 84 14.20 1.17 -9.67
N VAL A 85 13.12 1.03 -10.44
CA VAL A 85 12.52 2.10 -11.23
C VAL A 85 11.06 2.26 -10.84
N TYR A 86 10.70 3.45 -10.40
CA TYR A 86 9.36 3.77 -9.92
C TYR A 86 8.76 4.87 -10.79
N ASN A 87 7.84 4.50 -11.67
CA ASN A 87 7.02 5.47 -12.39
C ASN A 87 5.76 5.74 -11.58
N LEU A 88 5.45 7.01 -11.32
CA LEU A 88 4.28 7.38 -10.53
C LEU A 88 2.97 6.95 -11.21
N SER A 89 2.93 6.94 -12.55
CA SER A 89 1.81 6.40 -13.33
C SER A 89 1.51 4.94 -13.01
N ASP A 90 2.55 4.12 -12.87
CA ASP A 90 2.42 2.68 -12.60
C ASP A 90 2.04 2.42 -11.15
N VAL A 91 2.51 3.27 -10.23
CA VAL A 91 2.17 3.18 -8.81
C VAL A 91 0.71 3.58 -8.55
N CYS A 92 0.21 4.61 -9.25
CA CYS A 92 -1.11 5.19 -9.04
C CYS A 92 -2.21 4.63 -9.95
N LYS A 93 -1.90 3.68 -10.86
CA LYS A 93 -2.91 3.06 -11.72
C LYS A 93 -3.95 2.30 -10.89
N LYS A 94 -5.22 2.38 -11.30
CA LYS A 94 -6.34 1.65 -10.69
C LYS A 94 -6.91 0.70 -11.73
N CYS A 95 -6.60 -0.59 -11.58
CA CYS A 95 -7.03 -1.63 -12.51
C CYS A 95 -8.35 -2.30 -12.10
N ASP A 96 -8.85 -2.00 -10.90
CA ASP A 96 -10.13 -2.50 -10.45
C ASP A 96 -11.27 -1.78 -11.18
N THR A 97 -12.24 -2.57 -11.65
CA THR A 97 -13.48 -2.03 -12.21
C THR A 97 -14.31 -1.38 -11.11
N THR A 98 -15.06 -0.34 -11.46
CA THR A 98 -15.97 0.35 -10.55
C THR A 98 -17.35 0.48 -11.18
N GLU A 99 -18.36 0.65 -10.34
CA GLU A 99 -19.74 0.88 -10.79
C GLU A 99 -20.02 2.38 -10.83
N VAL A 100 -20.61 2.83 -11.93
CA VAL A 100 -20.99 4.23 -12.16
C VAL A 100 -22.47 4.27 -12.51
N GLU A 101 -23.23 5.05 -11.75
CA GLU A 101 -24.65 5.28 -12.00
C GLU A 101 -24.83 6.45 -12.98
N LEU A 102 -25.51 6.20 -14.09
CA LEU A 102 -25.86 7.21 -15.09
C LEU A 102 -27.37 7.17 -15.31
N GLY A 103 -28.07 8.15 -14.73
CA GLY A 103 -29.54 8.15 -14.71
C GLY A 103 -30.06 7.10 -13.73
N ASN A 104 -30.89 6.17 -14.20
CA ASN A 104 -31.44 5.07 -13.38
C ASN A 104 -30.78 3.71 -13.70
N GLN A 105 -29.55 3.72 -14.22
CA GLN A 105 -28.84 2.52 -14.64
C GLN A 105 -27.41 2.52 -14.10
N VAL A 106 -26.94 1.35 -13.67
CA VAL A 106 -25.59 1.12 -13.15
C VAL A 106 -24.75 0.46 -14.24
N PHE A 107 -23.59 1.05 -14.53
CA PHE A 107 -22.62 0.55 -15.51
C PHE A 107 -21.32 0.18 -14.82
N THR A 108 -20.68 -0.90 -15.27
CA THR A 108 -19.32 -1.23 -14.88
C THR A 108 -18.33 -0.51 -15.78
N ALA A 109 -17.42 0.28 -15.20
CA ALA A 109 -16.40 1.05 -15.90
C ALA A 109 -15.00 0.65 -15.42
N THR A 110 -14.04 0.70 -16.34
CA THR A 110 -12.61 0.64 -16.01
C THR A 110 -12.12 2.04 -15.62
N GLN A 111 -11.15 2.11 -14.71
CA GLN A 111 -10.60 3.39 -14.21
C GLN A 111 -9.23 3.75 -14.80
N SER A 112 -8.67 2.90 -15.65
CA SER A 112 -7.33 3.08 -16.20
C SER A 112 -7.19 2.45 -17.57
N ASN A 113 -6.33 3.04 -18.39
CA ASN A 113 -6.02 2.60 -19.75
C ASN A 113 -4.73 1.76 -19.83
N ILE A 114 -4.01 1.57 -18.72
CA ILE A 114 -2.67 0.94 -18.67
C ILE A 114 -2.65 -0.37 -17.86
N CYS A 115 -3.81 -1.02 -17.78
CA CYS A 115 -4.02 -2.24 -17.00
C CYS A 115 -3.98 -3.50 -17.87
N ASP A 116 -3.13 -3.50 -18.90
CA ASP A 116 -2.86 -4.71 -19.66
C ASP A 116 -2.25 -5.77 -18.75
N GLU A 117 -2.53 -7.05 -19.05
CA GLU A 117 -2.03 -8.25 -18.34
C GLU A 117 -0.50 -8.43 -18.43
N ASP A 118 0.25 -7.38 -18.74
CA ASP A 118 1.70 -7.39 -18.69
C ASP A 118 2.13 -7.55 -17.24
N ASN A 119 2.66 -8.74 -16.93
CA ASN A 119 3.25 -9.16 -15.67
C ASN A 119 4.13 -8.05 -15.08
N GLU A 120 3.53 -7.17 -14.27
CA GLU A 120 4.27 -6.12 -13.57
C GLU A 120 5.33 -6.80 -12.71
N THR A 121 6.58 -6.45 -12.96
CA THR A 121 7.67 -7.07 -12.22
C THR A 121 7.67 -6.54 -10.78
N CYS A 122 7.32 -7.41 -9.83
CA CYS A 122 7.34 -7.07 -8.42
C CYS A 122 8.75 -7.05 -7.84
N TYR A 123 8.97 -6.11 -6.93
CA TYR A 123 10.23 -5.95 -6.21
C TYR A 123 10.17 -6.64 -4.86
N ALA A 124 8.98 -6.79 -4.29
CA ALA A 124 8.73 -7.43 -3.00
C ALA A 124 7.62 -8.48 -3.09
N TYR A 125 7.64 -9.40 -2.13
CA TYR A 125 6.55 -10.36 -1.92
C TYR A 125 5.37 -9.67 -1.23
N ASP A 126 4.15 -9.99 -1.65
CA ASP A 126 2.94 -9.65 -0.89
C ASP A 126 2.76 -10.64 0.26
N ARG A 127 2.69 -10.14 1.49
CA ARG A 127 2.50 -10.97 2.70
C ARG A 127 1.24 -11.83 2.62
N ASN A 128 0.23 -11.42 1.86
CA ASN A 128 -1.04 -12.11 1.76
C ASN A 128 -1.12 -13.06 0.55
N LYS A 129 -0.03 -13.22 -0.22
CA LYS A 129 0.00 -14.11 -1.39
C LYS A 129 1.04 -15.20 -1.19
N CYS A 130 0.66 -16.43 -1.50
CA CYS A 130 1.58 -17.56 -1.54
C CYS A 130 2.45 -17.49 -2.80
N TYR A 131 3.77 -17.59 -2.62
CA TYR A 131 4.73 -17.73 -3.71
C TYR A 131 5.40 -19.10 -3.59
N THR A 132 5.39 -19.88 -4.67
CA THR A 132 5.98 -21.22 -4.72
C THR A 132 6.96 -21.34 -5.89
N ASN A 133 7.80 -22.37 -5.83
CA ASN A 133 8.68 -22.77 -6.91
C ASN A 133 8.70 -24.29 -7.04
N LYS A 134 9.03 -24.82 -8.23
CA LYS A 134 9.16 -26.25 -8.49
C LYS A 134 10.62 -26.64 -8.61
N VAL A 135 11.06 -27.54 -7.73
CA VAL A 135 12.46 -28.00 -7.67
C VAL A 135 12.52 -29.48 -8.04
N PRO A 136 13.45 -29.89 -8.93
CA PRO A 136 13.67 -31.30 -9.23
C PRO A 136 14.36 -31.98 -8.04
N PHE A 137 13.74 -33.02 -7.50
CA PHE A 137 14.27 -33.83 -6.40
C PHE A 137 14.47 -35.27 -6.87
N SER A 138 15.63 -35.87 -6.56
CA SER A 138 15.91 -37.27 -6.91
C SER A 138 15.59 -38.20 -5.75
N TYR A 139 14.68 -39.15 -5.97
CA TYR A 139 14.28 -40.15 -4.98
C TYR A 139 14.09 -41.52 -5.65
N GLY A 140 14.79 -42.54 -5.16
CA GLY A 140 14.67 -43.92 -5.69
C GLY A 140 15.03 -44.06 -7.18
N GLY A 141 16.00 -43.28 -7.67
CA GLY A 141 16.42 -43.28 -9.08
C GLY A 141 15.46 -42.56 -10.04
N LYS A 142 14.38 -41.95 -9.54
CA LYS A 142 13.46 -41.11 -10.32
C LYS A 142 13.62 -39.64 -9.92
N THR A 143 13.50 -38.75 -10.90
CA THR A 143 13.39 -37.30 -10.64
C THR A 143 11.91 -36.94 -10.50
N VAL A 144 11.56 -36.30 -9.38
CA VAL A 144 10.21 -35.82 -9.08
C VAL A 144 10.26 -34.31 -8.93
N MET A 145 9.33 -33.60 -9.55
CA MET A 145 9.19 -32.16 -9.35
C MET A 145 8.41 -31.92 -8.07
N VAL A 146 9.07 -31.35 -7.07
CA VAL A 146 8.46 -31.04 -5.77
C VAL A 146 8.19 -29.54 -5.70
N GLU A 147 7.03 -29.16 -5.21
CA GLU A 147 6.67 -27.77 -4.97
C GLU A 147 7.20 -27.32 -3.61
N THR A 148 7.86 -26.16 -3.58
CA THR A 148 8.48 -25.57 -2.39
C THR A 148 7.93 -24.16 -2.17
N ALA A 149 7.50 -23.84 -0.95
CA ALA A 149 7.03 -22.50 -0.61
C ALA A 149 8.21 -21.53 -0.43
N LEU A 150 8.15 -20.38 -1.11
CA LEU A 150 9.06 -19.25 -0.91
C LEU A 150 8.59 -18.35 0.25
N THR A 151 7.28 -18.27 0.46
CA THR A 151 6.64 -17.50 1.56
C THR A 151 5.77 -18.41 2.43
N PRO A 152 6.36 -19.23 3.33
CA PRO A 152 5.67 -20.33 4.01
C PRO A 152 4.45 -19.88 4.84
N GLU A 153 4.54 -18.73 5.51
CA GLU A 153 3.46 -18.18 6.34
C GLU A 153 2.15 -17.92 5.56
N SER A 154 2.26 -17.68 4.25
CA SER A 154 1.11 -17.38 3.36
C SER A 154 0.63 -18.59 2.55
N CYS A 155 1.27 -19.75 2.70
CA CYS A 155 1.07 -20.92 1.84
C CYS A 155 0.40 -22.12 2.55
N TYR A 156 -0.21 -21.90 3.72
CA TYR A 156 -1.00 -22.94 4.37
C TYR A 156 -2.30 -23.16 3.60
N PRO A 157 -2.66 -24.42 3.27
CA PRO A 157 -3.99 -24.72 2.77
C PRO A 157 -5.01 -24.52 3.89
N ASP A 158 -6.17 -23.97 3.55
CA ASP A 158 -7.32 -23.83 4.46
C ASP A 158 -7.89 -25.20 4.88
#